data_AF-K8XLZ2-F1
#
_entry.id   AF-K8XLZ2-F1
#
_cell.length_a   1.000
_cell.length_b   1.000
_cell.length_c   1.000
_cell.angle_alpha   90.00
_cell.angle_beta   90.00
_cell.angle_gamma   90.00
#
_symmetry.space_group_name_H-M   'P 1'
#
loop_
_entity.id
_entity.type
_entity.pdbx_description
1 polymer ?
#
loop_
_entity_poly.entity_id
_entity_poly.type
_entity_poly.pdbx_seq_one_letter_code
_entity_poly.pdbx_strand_id
1 'polypeptide(L)'
;MLTNEGNLTVEMFYDDDADLSIIQGRKVAVIGYGSQGHAHSLSLRDSGVDVRIGLKEGSKSRAKAEEQGLTVGTPAEVSEWADVIMVLAPDTAQASIFTNDIEPNLKDGDAL
;
A
#
# COMPACT_ATOMS: atom_id res chain seq x y z
N MET A 1 -48.22 16.95 9.38
CA MET A 1 -47.61 15.83 8.64
C MET A 1 -46.18 16.23 8.39
N LEU A 2 -45.30 15.97 9.37
CA LEU A 2 -43.89 16.35 9.32
C LEU A 2 -43.08 15.18 8.76
N THR A 3 -42.09 15.54 7.97
CA THR A 3 -41.33 14.73 7.03
C THR A 3 -40.47 13.66 7.70
N ASN A 4 -40.41 12.52 7.04
CA ASN A 4 -39.60 11.35 7.36
C ASN A 4 -38.10 11.73 7.35
N GLU A 5 -37.47 11.86 8.51
CA GLU A 5 -36.01 11.91 8.62
C GLU A 5 -35.47 10.49 8.39
N GLY A 6 -34.99 10.24 7.17
CA GLY A 6 -34.33 8.99 6.83
C GLY A 6 -33.10 8.79 7.72
N ASN A 7 -33.12 7.71 8.49
CA ASN A 7 -32.00 7.28 9.31
C ASN A 7 -30.79 6.98 8.39
N LEU A 8 -29.82 7.90 8.32
CA LEU A 8 -28.55 7.69 7.63
C LEU A 8 -27.66 6.79 8.50
N THR A 9 -27.94 5.49 8.52
CA THR A 9 -27.05 4.52 9.18
C THR A 9 -25.88 4.20 8.26
N VAL A 10 -24.67 4.49 8.74
CA VAL A 10 -23.43 4.03 8.13
C VAL A 10 -23.22 2.57 8.52
N GLU A 11 -22.95 1.72 7.54
CA GLU A 11 -22.56 0.32 7.78
C GLU A 11 -21.13 0.27 8.32
N MET A 12 -20.92 -0.44 9.42
CA MET A 12 -19.61 -0.65 10.03
C MET A 12 -19.15 -2.08 9.77
N PHE A 13 -17.89 -2.22 9.33
CA PHE A 13 -17.25 -3.50 9.06
C PHE A 13 -16.23 -3.82 10.15
N TYR A 14 -16.12 -5.09 10.49
CA TYR A 14 -15.22 -5.64 11.50
C TYR A 14 -14.41 -6.82 10.93
N ASP A 15 -13.56 -7.41 11.75
CA ASP A 15 -12.69 -8.52 11.33
C ASP A 15 -13.49 -9.71 10.77
N ASP A 16 -14.66 -10.01 11.34
CA ASP A 16 -15.53 -11.11 10.87
C ASP A 16 -16.19 -10.83 9.51
N ASP A 17 -16.16 -9.58 9.04
CA ASP A 17 -16.65 -9.17 7.73
C ASP A 17 -15.55 -9.20 6.66
N ALA A 18 -14.30 -9.55 7.02
CA ALA A 18 -13.14 -9.53 6.15
C ALA A 18 -12.42 -10.89 6.10
N ASP A 19 -12.09 -11.35 4.89
CA ASP A 19 -11.24 -12.52 4.69
C ASP A 19 -9.77 -12.09 4.50
N LEU A 20 -8.98 -12.23 5.56
CA LEU A 20 -7.55 -11.86 5.55
C LEU A 20 -6.73 -12.70 4.54
N SER A 21 -7.19 -13.90 4.18
CA SER A 21 -6.48 -14.76 3.24
C SER A 21 -6.36 -14.14 1.85
N ILE A 22 -7.29 -13.24 1.48
CA ILE A 22 -7.29 -12.53 0.21
C ILE A 22 -6.03 -11.68 0.07
N ILE A 23 -5.69 -10.87 1.08
CA ILE A 23 -4.50 -10.01 1.03
C ILE A 23 -3.23 -10.77 1.35
N GLN A 24 -3.28 -11.78 2.22
CA GLN A 24 -2.14 -12.66 2.50
C GLN A 24 -1.67 -13.44 1.26
N GLY A 25 -2.57 -13.73 0.33
CA GLY A 25 -2.26 -14.35 -0.95
C GLY A 25 -1.66 -13.41 -2.01
N ARG A 26 -1.42 -12.13 -1.70
CA ARG A 26 -0.95 -11.11 -2.64
C ARG A 26 0.40 -10.55 -2.22
N LYS A 27 1.18 -10.10 -3.19
CA LYS A 27 2.40 -9.31 -2.99
C LYS A 27 2.06 -7.82 -2.95
N VAL A 28 2.43 -7.16 -1.85
CA VAL A 28 2.10 -5.74 -1.64
C VAL A 28 3.35 -4.87 -1.74
N ALA A 29 3.38 -3.95 -2.69
CA ALA A 29 4.34 -2.85 -2.72
C ALA A 29 3.77 -1.65 -1.95
N VAL A 30 4.57 -1.06 -1.07
CA VAL A 30 4.26 0.22 -0.43
C VAL A 30 5.23 1.27 -0.92
N ILE A 31 4.74 2.26 -1.68
CA ILE A 31 5.57 3.33 -2.25
C ILE A 31 5.64 4.50 -1.27
N GLY A 32 6.81 4.67 -0.64
CA GLY A 32 7.02 5.65 0.41
C GLY A 32 7.07 5.03 1.82
N TYR A 33 7.90 5.61 2.68
CA TYR A 33 8.15 5.12 4.05
C TYR A 33 8.14 6.25 5.08
N GLY A 34 7.16 7.14 4.94
CA GLY A 34 6.79 8.13 5.96
C GLY A 34 5.94 7.52 7.07
N SER A 35 5.11 8.31 7.75
CA SER A 35 4.24 7.82 8.83
C SER A 35 3.29 6.70 8.36
N GLN A 36 2.56 6.95 7.27
CA GLN A 36 1.61 5.98 6.71
C GLN A 36 2.31 4.74 6.15
N GLY A 37 3.35 4.93 5.32
CA GLY A 37 4.10 3.80 4.75
C GLY A 37 4.70 2.90 5.83
N HIS A 38 5.27 3.47 6.89
CA HIS A 38 5.78 2.73 8.04
C HIS A 38 4.68 1.96 8.78
N ALA A 39 3.56 2.60 9.09
CA ALA A 39 2.47 1.93 9.80
C ALA A 39 1.84 0.79 8.97
N HIS A 40 1.49 1.05 7.71
CA HIS A 40 0.84 0.06 6.86
C HIS A 40 1.75 -1.14 6.56
N SER A 41 3.02 -0.91 6.24
CA SER A 41 3.95 -2.00 5.91
C SER A 41 4.21 -2.95 7.07
N LEU A 42 4.41 -2.42 8.28
CA LEU A 42 4.63 -3.27 9.45
C LEU A 42 3.35 -4.01 9.84
N SER A 43 2.19 -3.35 9.84
CA SER A 43 0.92 -4.01 10.12
C SER A 43 0.61 -5.12 9.10
N LEU A 44 0.82 -4.88 7.80
CA LEU A 44 0.61 -5.89 6.76
C LEU A 44 1.56 -7.08 6.94
N ARG A 45 2.84 -6.82 7.16
CA ARG A 45 3.83 -7.87 7.40
C ARG A 45 3.49 -8.69 8.64
N ASP A 46 3.14 -8.04 9.74
CA ASP A 46 2.80 -8.70 11.00
C ASP A 46 1.48 -9.49 10.88
N SER A 47 0.62 -9.11 9.93
CA SER A 47 -0.57 -9.87 9.48
C SER A 47 -0.27 -10.97 8.45
N GLY A 48 1.01 -11.25 8.14
CA GLY A 48 1.42 -12.36 7.27
C GLY A 48 1.44 -12.06 5.77
N VAL A 49 1.39 -10.79 5.37
CA VAL A 49 1.45 -10.37 3.96
C VAL A 49 2.90 -10.22 3.49
N ASP A 50 3.21 -10.60 2.25
CA ASP A 50 4.52 -10.36 1.63
C ASP A 50 4.61 -8.89 1.17
N VAL A 51 5.45 -8.10 1.84
CA VAL A 51 5.53 -6.64 1.68
C VAL A 51 6.93 -6.22 1.22
N ARG A 52 6.98 -5.36 0.20
CA ARG A 52 8.19 -4.64 -0.23
C ARG A 52 7.98 -3.14 -0.23
N ILE A 53 9.04 -2.39 0.06
CA ILE A 53 9.00 -0.93 0.12
C ILE A 53 9.68 -0.33 -1.10
N GLY A 54 8.96 0.53 -1.82
CA GLY A 54 9.49 1.30 -2.94
C GLY A 54 10.01 2.65 -2.48
N LEU A 55 11.33 2.86 -2.57
CA LEU A 55 12.00 4.11 -2.21
C LEU A 55 13.04 4.48 -3.25
N LYS A 56 13.18 5.78 -3.54
CA LYS A 56 14.31 6.31 -4.33
C LYS A 56 15.63 5.83 -3.72
N GLU A 57 16.62 5.51 -4.56
CA GLU A 57 17.93 4.97 -4.11
C GLU A 57 18.61 5.83 -3.03
N GLY A 58 18.54 7.16 -3.17
CA GLY A 58 19.10 8.11 -2.20
C GLY A 58 18.23 8.39 -0.97
N SER A 59 17.12 7.66 -0.75
CA SER A 59 16.22 7.95 0.36
C SER A 59 16.87 7.61 1.70
N LYS A 60 16.84 8.57 2.65
CA LYS A 60 17.32 8.38 4.02
C LYS A 60 16.55 7.31 4.80
N SER A 61 15.33 6.98 4.37
CA SER A 61 14.48 5.98 5.03
C SER A 61 14.77 4.54 4.64
N ARG A 62 15.64 4.27 3.65
CA ARG A 62 15.96 2.91 3.20
C ARG A 62 16.55 2.08 4.34
N ALA A 63 17.62 2.57 4.97
CA ALA A 63 18.27 1.90 6.09
C ALA A 63 17.28 1.59 7.22
N LYS A 64 16.39 2.53 7.56
CA LYS A 64 15.36 2.32 8.57
C LYS A 64 14.40 1.18 8.22
N ALA A 65 13.92 1.12 6.97
CA ALA A 65 13.03 0.06 6.53
C ALA A 65 13.73 -1.31 6.53
N GLU A 66 14.97 -1.36 6.07
CA GLU A 66 15.81 -2.57 6.06
C GLU A 66 16.13 -3.07 7.49
N GLU A 67 16.49 -2.17 8.41
CA GLU A 67 16.70 -2.48 9.84
C GLU A 67 15.45 -3.06 10.50
N GLN A 68 14.27 -2.68 10.02
CA GLN A 68 13.00 -3.22 10.47
C GLN A 68 12.64 -4.55 9.79
N GLY A 69 13.52 -5.11 8.94
CA GLY A 69 13.33 -6.40 8.29
C GLY A 69 12.45 -6.36 7.03
N LEU A 70 12.24 -5.18 6.45
CA LEU A 70 11.50 -5.05 5.18
C LEU A 70 12.48 -5.08 4.00
N THR A 71 12.06 -5.71 2.91
CA THR A 71 12.81 -5.66 1.65
C THR A 71 12.56 -4.32 0.95
N VAL A 72 13.61 -3.65 0.51
CA VAL A 72 13.53 -2.31 -0.12
C VAL A 72 14.06 -2.35 -1.56
N GLY A 73 13.27 -1.85 -2.50
CA GLY A 73 13.64 -1.62 -3.90
C GLY A 73 13.36 -0.18 -4.33
N THR A 74 13.63 0.12 -5.59
CA THR A 74 13.11 1.33 -6.24
C THR A 74 11.59 1.19 -6.48
N PRO A 75 10.85 2.30 -6.66
CA PRO A 75 9.43 2.22 -6.99
C PRO A 75 9.12 1.35 -8.21
N ALA A 76 9.96 1.39 -9.25
CA ALA A 76 9.80 0.56 -10.44
C ALA A 76 9.96 -0.94 -10.13
N GLU A 77 11.06 -1.31 -9.45
CA GLU A 77 11.36 -2.71 -9.12
C GLU A 77 10.28 -3.35 -8.24
N VAL A 78 9.76 -2.63 -7.25
CA VAL A 78 8.71 -3.18 -6.38
C VAL A 78 7.34 -3.21 -7.07
N SER A 79 7.07 -2.27 -7.98
CA SER A 79 5.82 -2.25 -8.76
C SER A 79 5.78 -3.40 -9.75
N GLU A 80 6.90 -3.72 -10.42
CA GLU A 80 7.00 -4.90 -11.30
C GLU A 80 6.76 -6.22 -10.55
N TRP A 81 7.14 -6.27 -9.28
CA TRP A 81 7.02 -7.46 -8.45
C TRP A 81 5.62 -7.67 -7.83
N ALA A 82 4.91 -6.59 -7.56
CA ALA A 82 3.69 -6.59 -6.74
C ALA A 82 2.42 -6.93 -7.53
N ASP A 83 1.40 -7.39 -6.80
CA ASP A 83 0.03 -7.53 -7.31
C ASP A 83 -0.88 -6.41 -6.75
N VAL A 84 -0.47 -5.75 -5.66
CA VAL A 84 -1.15 -4.62 -5.03
C VAL A 84 -0.12 -3.54 -4.73
N ILE A 85 -0.36 -2.32 -5.16
CA ILE A 85 0.57 -1.19 -5.01
C ILE A 85 -0.11 -0.09 -4.20
N MET A 86 0.42 0.23 -3.02
CA MET A 86 -0.07 1.31 -2.18
C MET A 86 0.80 2.56 -2.37
N VAL A 87 0.23 3.65 -2.90
CA VAL A 87 0.95 4.91 -3.08
C VAL A 87 0.83 5.81 -1.85
N LEU A 88 1.87 5.82 -1.01
CA LEU A 88 1.95 6.59 0.24
C LEU A 88 3.11 7.60 0.23
N ALA A 89 3.46 8.08 -0.97
CA ALA A 89 4.36 9.20 -1.20
C ALA A 89 3.59 10.53 -1.12
N PRO A 90 4.28 11.68 -0.92
CA PRO A 90 3.63 12.99 -0.96
C PRO A 90 2.86 13.21 -2.27
N ASP A 91 1.65 13.77 -2.21
CA ASP A 91 0.75 13.96 -3.35
C ASP A 91 1.44 14.60 -4.57
N THR A 92 2.30 15.59 -4.33
CA THR A 92 3.04 16.31 -5.38
C THR A 92 4.02 15.42 -6.16
N ALA A 93 4.42 14.28 -5.60
CA ALA A 93 5.29 13.31 -6.25
C ALA A 93 4.52 12.17 -6.91
N GLN A 94 3.27 11.89 -6.51
CA GLN A 94 2.52 10.70 -6.91
C GLN A 94 2.34 10.60 -8.42
N ALA A 95 1.99 11.69 -9.11
CA ALA A 95 1.83 11.69 -10.56
C ALA A 95 3.12 11.26 -11.28
N SER A 96 4.27 11.79 -10.85
CA SER A 96 5.56 11.43 -11.45
C SER A 96 6.00 10.00 -11.15
N ILE A 97 5.68 9.49 -9.96
CA ILE A 97 5.97 8.10 -9.58
C ILE A 97 5.06 7.17 -10.38
N PHE A 98 3.77 7.50 -10.49
CA PHE A 98 2.82 6.70 -11.25
C PHE A 98 3.30 6.52 -12.69
N THR A 99 3.48 7.63 -13.42
CA THR A 99 3.80 7.57 -14.85
C THR A 99 5.16 6.92 -15.14
N ASN A 100 6.17 7.16 -14.29
CA ASN A 100 7.53 6.70 -14.59
C ASN A 100 7.84 5.32 -14.01
N ASP A 101 7.26 4.97 -12.87
CA ASP A 101 7.67 3.81 -12.08
C ASP A 101 6.55 2.76 -11.91
N ILE A 102 5.28 3.15 -11.88
CA ILE A 102 4.16 2.22 -11.63
C ILE A 102 3.50 1.80 -12.95
N GLU A 103 3.00 2.75 -13.73
CA GLU A 103 2.24 2.54 -14.96
C GLU A 103 2.92 1.59 -15.95
N PRO A 104 4.25 1.67 -16.21
CA PRO A 104 4.92 0.74 -17.13
C PRO A 104 4.99 -0.71 -16.64
N ASN A 105 4.75 -0.93 -15.35
CA ASN A 105 4.95 -2.20 -14.66
C ASN A 105 3.64 -2.88 -14.24
N LEU A 106 2.49 -2.19 -14.41
CA LEU A 106 1.16 -2.73 -14.12
C LEU A 106 0.80 -3.89 -15.05
N LYS A 107 0.13 -4.89 -14.47
CA LYS A 107 -0.40 -6.07 -15.15
C LYS A 107 -1.89 -6.18 -14.92
N ASP A 108 -2.57 -6.92 -15.79
CA ASP A 108 -3.99 -7.22 -15.63
C ASP A 108 -4.24 -7.94 -14.30
N GLY A 109 -5.15 -7.39 -13.49
CA GLY A 109 -5.50 -7.93 -12.17
C GLY A 109 -4.75 -7.28 -11.00
N ASP A 110 -3.82 -6.37 -11.27
CA ASP A 110 -3.20 -5.55 -10.24
C ASP A 110 -4.21 -4.58 -9.62
N ALA A 111 -3.97 -4.23 -8.36
CA ALA A 111 -4.70 -3.18 -7.66
C ALA A 111 -3.75 -2.03 -7.28
N LEU A 112 -4.24 -0.80 -7.37
CA LEU A 112 -3.52 0.44 -7.04
C LEU A 112 -4.36 1.31 -6.11
#